data_AF-A0A3A0BPV3-F1
#
_entry.id   AF-A0A3A0BPV3-F1
#
_cell.length_a   1.000
_cell.length_b   1.000
_cell.length_c   1.000
_cell.angle_alpha   90.00
_cell.angle_beta   90.00
_cell.angle_gamma   90.00
#
_symmetry.space_group_name_H-M   'P 1'
#
loop_
_entity.id
_entity.type
_entity.pdbx_description
1 polymer ?
#
loop_
_entity_poly.entity_id
_entity_poly.type
_entity_poly.pdbx_seq_one_letter_code
_entity_poly.pdbx_strand_id
1 'polypeptide(L)'
;MMDEPDLLEKIRRINAELMARFPGGDDPYQIATRLLEEAGELAAQINHFEASGVKRAKHGEPDPMKLAKEVQDVIRCALQIARHYGIEAELAASVDRSYRQLLEGTLTQRYD
;
A
#
# COMPACT_ATOMS: atom_id res chain seq x y z
N MET A 1 7.15 -12.98 25.77
CA MET A 1 7.52 -12.69 24.38
C MET A 1 6.49 -11.72 23.86
N MET A 2 6.88 -10.55 23.35
CA MET A 2 5.99 -9.81 22.47
C MET A 2 6.01 -10.55 21.13
N ASP A 3 4.85 -10.88 20.59
CA ASP A 3 4.75 -11.44 19.25
C ASP A 3 5.37 -10.47 18.24
N GLU A 4 5.96 -11.04 17.18
CA GLU A 4 6.54 -10.23 16.11
C GLU A 4 5.43 -9.36 15.48
N PRO A 5 5.65 -8.05 15.28
CA PRO A 5 4.64 -7.19 14.68
C PRO A 5 4.28 -7.70 13.28
N ASP A 6 2.99 -7.65 12.96
CA ASP A 6 2.51 -7.99 11.63
C ASP A 6 3.01 -6.99 10.56
N LEU A 7 2.74 -7.30 9.30
CA LEU A 7 3.16 -6.48 8.15
C LEU A 7 2.65 -5.04 8.23
N LEU A 8 1.40 -4.82 8.63
CA LEU A 8 0.81 -3.48 8.67
C LEU A 8 1.41 -2.66 9.80
N GLU A 9 1.63 -3.27 10.96
CA GLU A 9 2.31 -2.61 12.08
C GLU A 9 3.75 -2.25 11.73
N LYS A 10 4.48 -3.12 11.01
CA LYS A 10 5.81 -2.81 10.48
C LYS A 10 5.76 -1.59 9.54
N ILE A 11 4.81 -1.54 8.60
CA ILE A 11 4.65 -0.41 7.67
C ILE A 11 4.27 0.88 8.40
N ARG A 12 3.37 0.81 9.41
CA ARG A 12 3.02 1.96 10.26
C ARG A 12 4.24 2.53 10.96
N ARG A 13 5.09 1.68 11.54
CA ARG A 13 6.33 2.12 12.22
C ARG A 13 7.30 2.79 11.25
N ILE A 14 7.47 2.24 10.05
CA ILE A 14 8.29 2.86 9.00
C ILE A 14 7.75 4.26 8.66
N ASN A 15 6.43 4.40 8.48
CA ASN A 15 5.81 5.70 8.19
C ASN A 15 6.01 6.71 9.31
N ALA A 16 5.84 6.31 10.57
CA ALA A 16 6.07 7.18 11.71
C ALA A 16 7.52 7.71 11.75
N GLU A 17 8.49 6.82 11.52
CA GLU A 17 9.91 7.18 11.49
C GLU A 17 10.26 8.11 10.32
N LEU A 18 9.74 7.84 9.13
CA LEU A 18 9.96 8.69 7.95
C LEU A 18 9.41 10.10 8.15
N MET A 19 8.21 10.24 8.73
CA MET A 19 7.63 11.56 9.02
C MET A 19 8.44 12.33 10.07
N ALA A 20 8.91 11.64 11.11
CA ALA A 20 9.77 12.26 12.13
C ALA A 20 11.09 12.77 11.53
N ARG A 21 11.64 12.05 10.55
CA ARG A 21 12.87 12.45 9.84
C ARG A 21 12.65 13.52 8.78
N PHE A 22 11.48 13.55 8.16
CA PHE A 22 11.15 14.43 7.02
C PHE A 22 9.84 15.21 7.29
N PRO A 23 9.83 16.16 8.24
CA PRO A 23 8.62 16.83 8.72
C PRO A 23 7.93 17.78 7.71
N GLY A 24 8.48 17.94 6.50
CA GLY A 24 7.87 18.71 5.42
C GLY A 24 7.29 17.87 4.28
N GLY A 25 7.31 16.53 4.42
CA GLY A 25 6.80 15.59 3.41
C GLY A 25 5.37 15.11 3.68
N ASP A 26 4.62 15.83 4.51
CA ASP A 26 3.30 15.48 5.00
C ASP A 26 2.17 16.29 4.35
N ASP A 27 2.45 17.12 3.35
CA ASP A 27 1.41 17.79 2.56
C ASP A 27 0.51 16.74 1.86
N PRO A 28 -0.83 16.86 1.95
CA PRO A 28 -1.74 15.85 1.44
C PRO A 28 -1.67 15.69 -0.08
N TYR A 29 -1.36 16.76 -0.82
CA TYR A 29 -1.21 16.70 -2.27
C TYR A 29 0.10 16.04 -2.66
N GLN A 30 1.19 16.27 -1.92
CA GLN A 30 2.44 15.52 -2.11
C GLN A 30 2.27 14.03 -1.81
N ILE A 31 1.56 13.69 -0.73
CA ILE A 31 1.24 12.28 -0.41
C ILE A 31 0.40 11.67 -1.55
N ALA A 32 -0.59 12.39 -2.07
CA ALA A 32 -1.41 11.94 -3.19
C ALA A 32 -0.59 11.77 -4.48
N THR A 33 0.33 12.70 -4.79
CA THR A 33 1.24 12.58 -5.94
C THR A 33 2.09 11.32 -5.81
N ARG A 34 2.69 11.06 -4.64
CA ARG A 34 3.44 9.82 -4.40
C ARG A 34 2.54 8.59 -4.59
N LEU A 35 1.35 8.57 -3.98
CA LEU A 35 0.43 7.45 -4.15
C LEU A 35 0.13 7.13 -5.63
N LEU A 36 -0.09 8.16 -6.45
CA LEU A 36 -0.35 8.00 -7.89
C LEU A 36 0.88 7.52 -8.66
N GLU A 37 2.06 7.98 -8.29
CA GLU A 37 3.33 7.50 -8.83
C GLU A 37 3.52 6.02 -8.53
N GLU A 38 3.42 5.62 -7.25
CA GLU A 38 3.57 4.22 -6.82
C GLU A 38 2.50 3.31 -7.46
N ALA A 39 1.26 3.80 -7.63
CA ALA A 39 0.21 3.07 -8.33
C ALA A 39 0.52 2.87 -9.82
N GLY A 40 1.11 3.89 -10.46
CA GLY A 40 1.60 3.80 -11.83
C GLY A 40 2.76 2.81 -11.99
N GLU A 41 3.68 2.77 -11.03
CA GLU A 41 4.78 1.80 -10.97
C GLU A 41 4.27 0.37 -10.75
N LEU A 42 3.29 0.18 -9.85
CA LEU A 42 2.64 -1.11 -9.65
C LEU A 42 1.94 -1.59 -10.94
N ALA A 43 1.14 -0.74 -11.58
CA ALA A 43 0.52 -1.07 -12.87
C ALA A 43 1.57 -1.38 -13.95
N ALA A 44 2.71 -0.70 -13.91
CA ALA A 44 3.83 -0.94 -14.78
C ALA A 44 4.47 -2.33 -14.57
N GLN A 45 4.59 -2.80 -13.33
CA GLN A 45 5.06 -4.15 -13.00
C GLN A 45 4.03 -5.22 -13.39
N ILE A 46 2.74 -5.00 -13.13
CA ILE A 46 1.66 -5.92 -13.55
C ILE A 46 1.73 -6.14 -15.07
N ASN A 47 1.82 -5.06 -15.86
CA ASN A 47 1.97 -5.17 -17.31
C ASN A 47 3.22 -5.96 -17.74
N HIS A 48 4.30 -5.89 -16.96
CA HIS A 48 5.52 -6.66 -17.23
C HIS A 48 5.31 -8.14 -16.96
N PHE A 49 4.67 -8.48 -15.83
CA PHE A 49 4.31 -9.87 -15.46
C PHE A 49 3.33 -10.50 -16.45
N GLU A 50 2.30 -9.77 -16.86
CA GLU A 50 1.29 -10.24 -17.83
C GLU A 50 1.79 -10.24 -19.28
N ALA A 51 3.08 -9.96 -19.50
CA ALA A 51 3.71 -9.83 -20.82
C ALA A 51 2.92 -8.91 -21.77
N SER A 52 2.25 -7.90 -21.21
CA SER A 52 1.42 -6.97 -21.96
C SER A 52 2.28 -5.84 -22.56
N GLY A 53 2.20 -5.67 -23.88
CA GLY A 53 2.99 -4.68 -24.62
C GLY A 53 4.48 -5.04 -24.79
N VAL A 54 5.34 -4.04 -24.99
CA VAL A 54 6.78 -4.25 -25.32
C VAL A 54 7.68 -4.42 -24.09
N LYS A 55 7.13 -4.47 -22.87
CA LYS A 55 7.94 -4.39 -21.65
C LYS A 55 8.84 -5.59 -21.42
N ARG A 56 8.33 -6.81 -21.62
CA ARG A 56 9.16 -8.03 -21.51
C ARG A 56 10.28 -8.05 -22.56
N ALA A 57 9.98 -7.58 -23.77
CA ALA A 57 10.98 -7.43 -24.83
C ALA A 57 12.06 -6.38 -24.51
N LYS A 58 11.72 -5.32 -23.75
CA LYS A 58 12.66 -4.25 -23.37
C LYS A 58 13.42 -4.50 -22.07
N HIS A 59 12.81 -5.16 -21.10
CA HIS A 59 13.30 -5.24 -19.72
C HIS A 59 13.61 -6.67 -19.26
N GLY A 60 13.43 -7.66 -20.13
CA GLY A 60 13.70 -9.07 -19.80
C GLY A 60 12.58 -9.69 -18.98
N GLU A 61 12.91 -10.69 -18.17
CA GLU A 61 11.94 -11.37 -17.30
C GLU A 61 11.49 -10.45 -16.14
N PRO A 62 10.22 -10.56 -15.71
CA PRO A 62 9.71 -9.82 -14.57
C PRO A 62 10.37 -10.29 -13.26
N ASP A 63 10.52 -9.37 -12.30
CA ASP A 63 11.16 -9.63 -11.01
C ASP A 63 10.12 -9.55 -9.87
N PRO A 64 9.84 -10.67 -9.16
CA PRO A 64 8.88 -10.69 -8.06
C PRO A 64 9.21 -9.72 -6.93
N MET A 65 10.50 -9.43 -6.70
CA MET A 65 10.90 -8.49 -5.66
C MET A 65 10.54 -7.05 -6.02
N LYS A 66 10.58 -6.68 -7.30
CA LYS A 66 10.12 -5.37 -7.77
C LYS A 66 8.61 -5.22 -7.62
N LEU A 67 7.84 -6.24 -8.01
CA LEU A 67 6.40 -6.23 -7.81
C LEU A 67 6.03 -6.10 -6.32
N ALA A 68 6.69 -6.88 -5.45
CA ALA A 68 6.46 -6.81 -4.01
C ALA A 68 6.80 -5.43 -3.42
N LYS A 69 7.88 -4.80 -3.90
CA LYS A 69 8.26 -3.43 -3.53
C LYS A 69 7.15 -2.44 -3.90
N GLU A 70 6.65 -2.47 -5.14
CA GLU A 70 5.63 -1.48 -5.54
C GLU A 70 4.29 -1.69 -4.79
N VAL A 71 3.93 -2.94 -4.47
CA VAL A 71 2.79 -3.22 -3.58
C VAL A 71 3.00 -2.60 -2.19
N GLN A 72 4.20 -2.76 -1.61
CA GLN A 72 4.55 -2.16 -0.33
C GLN A 72 4.49 -0.63 -0.39
N ASP A 73 5.02 -0.03 -1.45
CA ASP A 73 5.08 1.42 -1.61
C ASP A 73 3.66 2.03 -1.72
N VAL A 74 2.74 1.39 -2.45
CA VAL A 74 1.32 1.78 -2.49
C VAL A 74 0.66 1.70 -1.11
N ILE A 75 0.80 0.58 -0.40
CA ILE A 75 0.23 0.40 0.96
C ILE A 75 0.80 1.47 1.91
N ARG A 76 2.10 1.75 1.82
CA ARG A 76 2.77 2.77 2.62
C ARG A 76 2.15 4.14 2.39
N CYS A 77 1.99 4.57 1.14
CA CYS A 77 1.41 5.86 0.79
C CYS A 77 -0.05 5.96 1.25
N ALA A 78 -0.85 4.91 1.10
CA ALA A 78 -2.23 4.89 1.60
C ALA A 78 -2.29 5.06 3.14
N LEU A 79 -1.38 4.41 3.88
CA LEU A 79 -1.29 4.57 5.33
C LEU A 79 -0.79 5.96 5.75
N GLN A 80 0.03 6.62 4.93
CA GLN A 80 0.41 8.03 5.17
C GLN A 80 -0.81 8.95 5.08
N ILE A 81 -1.72 8.72 4.14
CA ILE A 81 -2.98 9.47 4.05
C ILE A 81 -3.81 9.27 5.33
N ALA A 82 -3.99 8.03 5.76
CA ALA A 82 -4.76 7.73 6.96
C ALA A 82 -4.21 8.45 8.20
N ARG A 83 -2.88 8.48 8.33
CA ARG A 83 -2.20 9.19 9.40
C ARG A 83 -2.31 10.71 9.28
N HIS A 84 -2.12 11.27 8.08
CA HIS A 84 -2.23 12.70 7.82
C HIS A 84 -3.60 13.26 8.25
N TYR A 85 -4.67 12.54 7.93
CA TYR A 85 -6.03 12.93 8.31
C TYR A 85 -6.45 12.46 9.71
N GLY A 86 -5.60 11.72 10.42
CA GLY A 86 -5.91 11.20 11.76
C GLY A 86 -6.99 10.10 11.78
N ILE A 87 -7.24 9.43 10.66
CA ILE A 87 -8.32 8.42 10.49
C ILE A 87 -7.85 6.98 10.73
N GLU A 88 -6.78 6.79 11.50
CA GLU A 88 -6.15 5.48 11.72
C GLU A 88 -7.09 4.51 12.48
N ALA A 89 -7.87 5.04 13.43
CA ALA A 89 -8.84 4.25 14.20
C ALA A 89 -10.04 3.83 13.34
N GLU A 90 -10.52 4.72 12.48
CA GLU A 90 -11.61 4.47 11.54
C GLU A 90 -11.21 3.43 10.49
N LEU A 91 -9.97 3.52 9.99
CA LEU A 91 -9.40 2.51 9.09
C LEU A 91 -9.35 1.14 9.77
N ALA A 92 -8.83 1.06 11.00
CA ALA A 92 -8.78 -0.19 11.77
C ALA A 92 -10.18 -0.78 11.99
N ALA A 93 -11.14 0.05 12.42
CA ALA A 93 -12.52 -0.37 12.57
C ALA A 93 -13.16 -0.86 11.25
N SER A 94 -12.76 -0.28 10.11
CA SER A 94 -13.21 -0.73 8.78
C SER A 94 -12.64 -2.10 8.42
N VAL A 95 -11.35 -2.32 8.65
CA VAL A 95 -10.71 -3.62 8.44
C VAL A 95 -11.34 -4.69 9.34
N ASP A 96 -11.56 -4.38 10.62
CA ASP A 96 -12.19 -5.31 11.58
C ASP A 96 -13.61 -5.69 11.18
N ARG A 97 -14.39 -4.76 10.63
CA ARG A 97 -15.72 -5.07 10.09
C ARG A 97 -15.62 -6.04 8.92
N SER A 98 -14.75 -5.77 7.96
CA SER A 98 -14.54 -6.67 6.81
C SER A 98 -14.05 -8.06 7.25
N TYR A 99 -13.16 -8.12 8.25
CA TYR A 99 -12.69 -9.38 8.82
C TYR A 99 -13.81 -10.15 9.53
N ARG A 100 -14.67 -9.48 10.29
CA ARG A 100 -15.87 -10.11 10.88
C ARG A 100 -16.79 -10.67 9.80
N GLN A 101 -17.05 -9.91 8.74
CA GLN A 101 -17.85 -10.38 7.60
C GLN A 101 -17.22 -11.60 6.92
N LEU A 102 -15.88 -11.68 6.84
CA LEU A 102 -15.19 -12.87 6.36
C LEU A 102 -15.47 -14.09 7.25
N LEU A 103 -15.37 -13.94 8.59
CA LEU A 103 -15.64 -15.02 9.54
C LEU A 103 -17.10 -15.48 9.51
N GLU A 104 -18.03 -14.55 9.26
CA GLU A 104 -19.47 -14.80 9.15
C GLU A 104 -19.89 -15.33 7.77
N GLY A 105 -18.98 -15.36 6.78
CA GLY A 105 -19.28 -15.77 5.42
C GLY A 105 -20.10 -14.77 4.61
N THR A 106 -20.15 -13.50 5.03
CA THR A 106 -20.94 -12.43 4.41
C THR A 106 -20.08 -11.39 3.67
N LEU A 107 -18.78 -11.66 3.47
CA LEU A 107 -17.88 -10.75 2.78
C LEU A 107 -18.30 -10.58 1.32
N THR A 108 -18.56 -9.34 0.91
CA THR A 108 -18.92 -8.99 -0.48
C THR A 108 -17.81 -8.18 -1.14
N GLN A 109 -17.46 -8.52 -2.38
CA GLN A 109 -16.61 -7.66 -3.20
C GLN A 109 -17.44 -6.48 -3.69
N ARG A 110 -17.05 -5.25 -3.33
CA ARG A 110 -17.63 -4.04 -3.92
C ARG A 110 -16.88 -3.70 -5.20
N TYR A 111 -17.61 -3.63 -6.30
CA TYR A 111 -17.18 -2.95 -7.50
C TYR A 111 -17.91 -1.61 -7.46
N ASP A 112 -17.23 -0.59 -6.93
CA ASP A 112 -17.75 0.79 -6.94
C ASP A 112 -17.62 1.39 -8.35
#